data_AF-A0A2A2J9C6-F1
#
_entry.id   AF-A0A2A2J9C6-F1
#
_cell.length_a   1.000
_cell.length_b   1.000
_cell.length_c   1.000
_cell.angle_alpha   90.00
_cell.angle_beta   90.00
_cell.angle_gamma   90.00
#
_symmetry.space_group_name_H-M   'P 1'
#
loop_
_entity.id
_entity.type
_entity.pdbx_description
1 polymer ?
#
loop_
_entity_poly.entity_id
_entity_poly.type
_entity_poly.pdbx_seq_one_letter_code
_entity_poly.pdbx_strand_id
1 'polypeptide(L)'
;MIGLEHLVRSYEYPPSNETMMNSLFSIAAVLAPERRRAFLVDFIVAQIIDADFIKVFPLNDPLAVLIDLHKKNGAQEVEARMIRSSGENSPNPIYVVGIYRDKEEIVGQCVGERLDIAVEMAAREGLLRLWGITPELNFLFGDQMNTMKFEDYEEPHYRLEKICSEGVDTSVADQFKEYVPNVVEMALKYRKEIYPEVGNAHTKRLRHKFSRGTVARRTFRYRVKPRVYTIA
;
A
#
# COMPACT_ATOMS: atom_id res chain seq x y z
N MET A 1 17.53 11.86 -10.01
CA MET A 1 17.65 11.02 -11.23
C MET A 1 18.58 11.70 -12.24
N ILE A 2 19.23 10.94 -13.10
CA ILE A 2 20.38 11.31 -13.97
C ILE A 2 19.99 12.27 -15.14
N GLY A 3 18.80 12.87 -15.14
CA GLY A 3 18.34 13.79 -16.21
C GLY A 3 18.20 13.12 -17.59
N LEU A 4 18.02 11.79 -17.59
CA LEU A 4 18.09 10.95 -18.78
C LEU A 4 16.92 11.23 -19.75
N GLU A 5 15.80 11.72 -19.23
CA GLU A 5 14.65 12.24 -19.99
C GLU A 5 15.01 13.32 -21.02
N HIS A 6 16.05 14.12 -20.76
CA HIS A 6 16.48 15.20 -21.66
C HIS A 6 17.51 14.76 -22.69
N LEU A 7 18.12 13.58 -22.50
CA LEU A 7 19.20 13.05 -23.34
C LEU A 7 18.70 12.00 -24.32
N VAL A 8 17.62 11.29 -23.96
CA VAL A 8 17.05 10.23 -24.79
C VAL A 8 16.43 10.83 -26.04
N ARG A 9 16.99 10.46 -27.19
CA ARG A 9 16.42 10.74 -28.50
C ARG A 9 15.32 9.74 -28.79
N SER A 10 14.11 10.06 -28.35
CA SER A 10 12.90 9.30 -28.66
C SER A 10 11.96 10.12 -29.55
N TYR A 11 11.08 9.43 -30.26
CA TYR A 11 10.02 10.05 -31.05
C TYR A 11 8.84 10.51 -30.16
N GLU A 12 8.69 9.89 -28.99
CA GLU A 12 7.62 10.15 -28.02
C GLU A 12 8.01 11.26 -27.03
N TYR A 13 7.07 12.15 -26.70
CA TYR A 13 7.28 13.17 -25.67
C TYR A 13 6.04 13.37 -24.78
N PRO A 14 6.15 13.19 -23.45
CA PRO A 14 7.30 12.65 -22.73
C PRO A 14 7.60 11.19 -23.11
N PRO A 15 8.85 10.71 -22.99
CA PRO A 15 9.20 9.33 -23.32
C PRO A 15 8.45 8.35 -22.40
N SER A 16 7.96 7.25 -22.98
CA SER A 16 7.34 6.17 -22.21
C SER A 16 8.31 5.51 -21.22
N ASN A 17 7.77 4.94 -20.14
CA ASN A 17 8.57 4.24 -19.11
C ASN A 17 9.41 3.10 -19.72
N GLU A 18 8.87 2.39 -20.72
CA GLU A 18 9.59 1.33 -21.42
C GLU A 18 10.79 1.89 -22.20
N THR A 19 10.61 3.00 -22.91
CA THR A 19 11.69 3.67 -23.64
C THR A 19 12.78 4.19 -22.70
N MET A 20 12.37 4.76 -21.56
CA MET A 20 13.29 5.21 -20.51
C MET A 20 14.08 4.06 -19.88
N MET A 21 13.39 2.97 -19.55
CA MET A 21 14.00 1.75 -19.02
C MET A 21 15.02 1.17 -20.02
N ASN A 22 14.64 1.02 -21.29
CA ASN A 22 15.53 0.52 -22.34
C ASN A 22 16.76 1.42 -22.52
N SER A 23 16.58 2.74 -22.42
CA SER A 23 17.68 3.70 -22.53
C SER A 23 18.66 3.55 -21.37
N LEU A 24 18.17 3.40 -20.13
CA LEU A 24 19.02 3.15 -18.96
C LEU A 24 19.78 1.83 -19.09
N PHE A 25 19.12 0.75 -19.53
CA PHE A 25 19.78 -0.53 -19.78
C PHE A 25 20.82 -0.44 -20.88
N SER A 26 20.57 0.34 -21.94
CA SER A 26 21.54 0.54 -23.02
C SER A 26 22.82 1.22 -22.52
N ILE A 27 22.69 2.21 -21.63
CA ILE A 27 23.83 2.88 -21.00
C ILE A 27 24.61 1.89 -20.12
N ALA A 28 23.92 1.11 -19.30
CA ALA A 28 24.56 0.08 -18.48
C ALA A 28 25.30 -0.95 -19.35
N ALA A 29 24.73 -1.36 -20.47
CA ALA A 29 25.31 -2.34 -21.39
C ALA A 29 26.61 -1.84 -22.06
N VAL A 30 26.71 -0.54 -22.36
CA VAL A 30 27.92 0.07 -22.97
C VAL A 30 29.09 0.13 -21.97
N LEU A 31 28.81 0.19 -20.67
CA LEU A 31 29.87 0.25 -19.64
C LEU A 31 30.64 -1.08 -19.55
N ALA A 32 31.94 -0.96 -19.28
CA ALA A 32 32.82 -2.08 -18.92
C ALA A 32 32.30 -2.81 -17.68
N PRO A 33 32.53 -4.13 -17.52
CA PRO A 33 31.85 -4.95 -16.50
C PRO A 33 32.05 -4.43 -15.06
N GLU A 34 33.25 -4.01 -14.69
CA GLU A 34 33.54 -3.45 -13.36
C GLU A 34 32.77 -2.14 -13.11
N ARG A 35 32.80 -1.23 -14.09
CA ARG A 35 32.09 0.06 -14.01
C ARG A 35 30.57 -0.11 -14.05
N ARG A 36 30.07 -1.11 -14.79
CA ARG A 36 28.66 -1.47 -14.83
C ARG A 36 28.18 -1.94 -13.47
N ARG A 37 28.96 -2.80 -12.78
CA ARG A 37 28.64 -3.27 -11.43
C ARG A 37 28.55 -2.11 -10.44
N ALA A 38 29.57 -1.25 -10.41
CA ALA A 38 29.57 -0.05 -9.57
C ALA A 38 28.37 0.85 -9.87
N PHE A 39 28.09 1.10 -11.16
CA PHE A 39 26.93 1.89 -11.58
C PHE A 39 25.59 1.30 -11.09
N LEU A 40 25.37 -0.01 -11.23
CA LEU A 40 24.13 -0.64 -10.79
C LEU A 40 23.95 -0.54 -9.26
N VAL A 41 25.02 -0.73 -8.50
CA VAL A 41 24.97 -0.65 -7.03
C VAL A 41 24.73 0.79 -6.57
N ASP A 42 25.53 1.73 -7.05
CA ASP A 42 25.50 3.12 -6.59
C ASP A 42 24.22 3.85 -7.02
N PHE A 43 23.62 3.47 -8.17
CA PHE A 43 22.43 4.15 -8.69
C PHE A 43 21.14 3.37 -8.55
N ILE A 44 21.14 2.04 -8.74
CA ILE A 44 19.89 1.25 -8.68
C ILE A 44 19.68 0.70 -7.27
N VAL A 45 20.67 0.01 -6.70
CA VAL A 45 20.53 -0.56 -5.34
C VAL A 45 20.30 0.56 -4.31
N ALA A 46 20.96 1.71 -4.47
CA ALA A 46 20.70 2.89 -3.64
C ALA A 46 19.22 3.34 -3.65
N GLN A 47 18.50 3.22 -4.77
CA GLN A 47 17.08 3.56 -4.85
C GLN A 47 16.18 2.45 -4.27
N ILE A 48 16.65 1.21 -4.31
CA ILE A 48 15.92 0.06 -3.76
C ILE A 48 15.90 0.10 -2.22
N ILE A 49 16.92 0.68 -1.56
CA ILE A 49 16.93 0.81 -0.08
C ILE A 49 15.71 1.57 0.42
N ASP A 50 15.33 2.65 -0.26
CA ASP A 50 14.20 3.48 0.14
C ASP A 50 12.84 2.85 -0.23
N ALA A 51 12.85 1.71 -0.93
CA ALA A 51 11.64 1.01 -1.31
C ALA A 51 11.08 0.19 -0.15
N ASP A 52 9.76 0.30 0.05
CA ASP A 52 9.04 -0.49 1.03
C ASP A 52 8.85 -1.93 0.53
N PHE A 53 9.75 -2.84 0.89
CA PHE A 53 9.75 -4.23 0.42
C PHE A 53 8.44 -4.99 0.71
N ILE A 54 7.67 -4.58 1.72
CA ILE A 54 6.35 -5.17 2.03
C ILE A 54 5.38 -4.96 0.85
N LYS A 55 5.53 -3.85 0.13
CA LYS A 55 4.71 -3.49 -1.04
C LYS A 55 5.26 -4.04 -2.35
N VAL A 56 6.58 -4.28 -2.44
CA VAL A 56 7.24 -4.74 -3.68
C VAL A 56 6.78 -6.14 -4.11
N PHE A 57 6.37 -6.99 -3.17
CA PHE A 57 5.88 -8.34 -3.46
C PHE A 57 4.40 -8.51 -3.12
N PRO A 58 3.49 -8.08 -4.01
CA PRO A 58 2.07 -8.21 -3.75
C PRO A 58 1.53 -9.56 -4.15
N LEU A 59 1.71 -10.55 -3.30
CA LEU A 59 1.06 -11.86 -3.48
C LEU A 59 -0.46 -11.73 -3.27
N ASN A 60 -1.24 -12.50 -4.02
CA ASN A 60 -2.69 -12.59 -3.82
C ASN A 60 -3.05 -13.20 -2.46
N ASP A 61 -2.37 -14.27 -2.05
CA ASP A 61 -2.54 -14.90 -0.73
C ASP A 61 -1.18 -15.14 -0.04
N PRO A 62 -0.60 -14.12 0.62
CA PRO A 62 0.69 -14.26 1.27
C PRO A 62 0.65 -15.18 2.49
N LEU A 63 -0.53 -15.36 3.12
CA LEU A 63 -0.66 -16.21 4.30
C LEU A 63 -0.58 -17.69 3.91
N ALA A 64 -1.27 -18.11 2.84
CA ALA A 64 -1.16 -19.49 2.35
C ALA A 64 0.29 -19.84 1.96
N VAL A 65 0.98 -18.94 1.27
CA VAL A 65 2.40 -19.10 0.91
C VAL A 65 3.27 -19.25 2.15
N LEU A 66 3.12 -18.36 3.14
CA LEU A 66 3.91 -18.42 4.37
C LEU A 66 3.69 -19.75 5.13
N ILE A 67 2.44 -20.18 5.27
CA ILE A 67 2.10 -21.45 5.93
C ILE A 67 2.77 -22.63 5.24
N ASP A 68 2.70 -22.70 3.91
CA ASP A 68 3.28 -23.82 3.16
C ASP A 68 4.81 -23.85 3.28
N LEU A 69 5.47 -22.69 3.20
CA LEU A 69 6.92 -22.58 3.40
C LEU A 69 7.34 -23.05 4.80
N HIS A 70 6.63 -22.64 5.85
CA HIS A 70 6.95 -23.07 7.20
C HIS A 70 6.65 -24.55 7.45
N LYS A 71 5.57 -25.09 6.87
CA LYS A 71 5.26 -26.52 6.93
C LYS A 71 6.35 -27.36 6.26
N LYS A 72 6.87 -26.92 5.11
CA LYS A 72 8.01 -27.57 4.46
C LYS A 72 9.29 -27.50 5.29
N ASN A 73 9.46 -26.44 6.07
CA ASN A 73 10.52 -26.29 7.06
C ASN A 73 10.23 -27.01 8.41
N GLY A 74 9.25 -27.92 8.44
CA GLY A 74 8.95 -28.78 9.58
C GLY A 74 8.04 -28.17 10.65
N ALA A 75 7.36 -27.05 10.38
CA ALA A 75 6.33 -26.54 11.28
C ALA A 75 5.08 -27.43 11.28
N GLN A 76 4.50 -27.67 12.46
CA GLN A 76 3.28 -28.45 12.61
C GLN A 76 2.04 -27.58 12.40
N GLU A 77 2.03 -26.38 12.99
CA GLU A 77 0.92 -25.44 12.91
C GLU A 77 1.42 -24.01 12.70
N VAL A 78 0.80 -23.27 11.79
CA VAL A 78 1.07 -21.86 11.56
C VAL A 78 -0.28 -21.14 11.50
N GLU A 79 -0.50 -20.22 12.43
CA GLU A 79 -1.80 -19.56 12.63
C GLU A 79 -1.65 -18.06 12.91
N ALA A 80 -2.55 -17.26 12.35
CA ALA A 80 -2.63 -15.83 12.65
C ALA A 80 -3.50 -15.60 13.88
N ARG A 81 -3.01 -14.79 14.82
CA ARG A 81 -3.72 -14.43 16.06
C ARG A 81 -3.69 -12.92 16.28
N MET A 82 -4.82 -12.37 16.72
CA MET A 82 -4.88 -10.98 17.14
C MET A 82 -4.13 -10.83 18.47
N ILE A 83 -3.17 -9.91 18.51
CA ILE A 83 -2.39 -9.60 19.72
C ILE A 83 -3.07 -8.47 20.49
N ARG A 84 -3.48 -7.42 19.78
CA ARG A 84 -4.15 -6.24 20.35
C ARG A 84 -5.06 -5.59 19.32
N SER A 85 -6.08 -4.91 19.82
CA SER A 85 -6.96 -4.05 19.03
C SER A 85 -7.16 -2.72 19.75
N SER A 86 -7.45 -1.68 18.97
CA SER A 86 -7.81 -0.36 19.51
C SER A 86 -8.84 0.29 18.60
N GLY A 87 -9.85 0.92 19.22
CA GLY A 87 -10.84 1.70 18.48
C GLY A 87 -11.67 0.88 17.50
N GLU A 88 -12.03 -0.36 17.83
CA GLU A 88 -12.79 -1.27 16.94
C GLU A 88 -14.09 -0.66 16.39
N ASN A 89 -14.76 0.18 17.18
CA ASN A 89 -16.00 0.88 16.79
C ASN A 89 -15.76 2.31 16.29
N SER A 90 -14.49 2.72 16.13
CA SER A 90 -14.13 4.03 15.61
C SER A 90 -14.03 4.01 14.08
N PRO A 91 -14.03 5.17 13.42
CA PRO A 91 -13.79 5.24 11.97
C PRO A 91 -12.42 4.70 11.53
N ASN A 92 -11.44 4.69 12.45
CA ASN A 92 -10.06 4.28 12.18
C ASN A 92 -9.63 3.21 13.20
N PRO A 93 -10.15 1.98 13.09
CA PRO A 93 -9.74 0.90 13.95
C PRO A 93 -8.29 0.49 13.66
N ILE A 94 -7.61 -0.03 14.68
CA ILE A 94 -6.24 -0.51 14.59
C ILE A 94 -6.22 -1.93 15.14
N TYR A 95 -5.84 -2.88 14.29
CA TYR A 95 -5.65 -4.28 14.65
C TYR A 95 -4.18 -4.65 14.52
N VAL A 96 -3.66 -5.35 15.51
CA VAL A 96 -2.30 -5.88 15.48
C VAL A 96 -2.38 -7.39 15.54
N VAL A 97 -1.83 -8.01 14.51
CA VAL A 97 -1.88 -9.45 14.29
C VAL A 97 -0.45 -9.98 14.28
N GLY A 98 -0.25 -11.11 14.96
CA GLY A 98 0.96 -11.91 14.88
C GLY A 98 0.66 -13.28 14.31
N ILE A 99 1.57 -13.79 13.50
CA ILE A 99 1.54 -15.15 12.97
C ILE A 99 2.47 -16.00 13.81
N TYR A 100 1.91 -17.01 14.45
CA TYR A 100 2.62 -17.91 15.34
C TYR A 100 2.94 -19.21 14.63
N ARG A 101 4.18 -19.67 14.76
CA ARG A 101 4.62 -21.03 14.45
C ARG A 101 4.57 -21.86 15.71
N ASP A 102 3.88 -23.00 15.64
CA ASP A 102 3.77 -24.00 16.70
C ASP A 102 3.32 -23.39 18.05
N LYS A 103 2.51 -22.32 17.99
CA LYS A 103 1.97 -21.54 19.13
C LYS A 103 2.99 -20.80 20.00
N GLU A 104 4.28 -20.92 19.72
CA GLU A 104 5.35 -20.37 20.56
C GLU A 104 6.07 -19.20 19.89
N GLU A 105 6.49 -19.36 18.64
CA GLU A 105 7.35 -18.40 17.94
C GLU A 105 6.56 -17.45 17.05
N ILE A 106 6.80 -16.14 17.17
CA ILE A 106 6.20 -15.15 16.25
C ILE A 106 7.07 -15.05 14.99
N VAL A 107 6.52 -15.53 13.89
CA VAL A 107 7.18 -15.48 12.58
C VAL A 107 7.02 -14.12 11.93
N GLY A 108 5.81 -13.54 12.04
CA GLY A 108 5.51 -12.23 11.48
C GLY A 108 4.50 -11.48 12.34
N GLN A 109 4.58 -10.16 12.35
CA GLN A 109 3.72 -9.27 13.10
C GLN A 109 3.54 -7.96 12.34
N CYS A 110 2.28 -7.55 12.15
CA CYS A 110 2.00 -6.25 11.55
C CYS A 110 0.69 -5.65 12.09
N VAL A 111 0.44 -4.42 11.65
CA VAL A 111 -0.72 -3.61 12.00
C VAL A 111 -1.55 -3.37 10.76
N GLY A 112 -2.87 -3.40 10.89
CA GLY A 112 -3.79 -3.06 9.81
C GLY A 112 -5.03 -2.33 10.31
N GLU A 113 -5.66 -1.60 9.40
CA GLU A 113 -6.95 -0.93 9.65
C GLU A 113 -8.11 -1.93 9.72
N ARG A 114 -7.95 -3.10 9.10
CA ARG A 114 -8.90 -4.21 9.16
C ARG A 114 -8.16 -5.50 9.51
N LEU A 115 -8.90 -6.49 10.01
CA LEU A 115 -8.32 -7.77 10.42
C LEU A 115 -7.70 -8.54 9.25
N ASP A 116 -8.38 -8.60 8.11
CA ASP A 116 -7.87 -9.19 6.87
C ASP A 116 -6.57 -8.51 6.41
N ILE A 117 -6.56 -7.17 6.37
CA ILE A 117 -5.36 -6.40 6.01
C ILE A 117 -4.22 -6.63 7.01
N ALA A 118 -4.51 -6.64 8.31
CA ALA A 118 -3.48 -6.87 9.34
C ALA A 118 -2.85 -8.27 9.22
N VAL A 119 -3.66 -9.29 8.93
CA VAL A 119 -3.20 -10.66 8.67
C VAL A 119 -2.33 -10.71 7.42
N GLU A 120 -2.77 -10.09 6.33
CA GLU A 120 -2.03 -10.05 5.06
C GLU A 120 -0.67 -9.35 5.23
N MET A 121 -0.65 -8.19 5.90
CA MET A 121 0.58 -7.45 6.17
C MET A 121 1.53 -8.22 7.09
N ALA A 122 0.99 -8.91 8.11
CA ALA A 122 1.79 -9.78 8.98
C ALA A 122 2.38 -10.98 8.22
N ALA A 123 1.66 -11.52 7.25
CA ALA A 123 2.16 -12.61 6.41
C ALA A 123 3.29 -12.15 5.49
N ARG A 124 3.14 -10.98 4.86
CA ARG A 124 4.20 -10.37 4.04
C ARG A 124 5.46 -10.09 4.86
N GLU A 125 5.30 -9.53 6.05
CA GLU A 125 6.42 -9.26 6.95
C GLU A 125 7.12 -10.54 7.41
N GLY A 126 6.37 -11.62 7.67
CA GLY A 126 6.91 -12.95 7.93
C GLY A 126 7.69 -13.54 6.73
N LEU A 127 7.22 -13.34 5.50
CA LEU A 127 7.93 -13.77 4.29
C LEU A 127 9.26 -13.03 4.11
N LEU A 128 9.26 -11.70 4.33
CA LEU A 128 10.49 -10.90 4.26
C LEU A 128 11.52 -11.37 5.29
N ARG A 129 11.08 -11.67 6.52
CA ARG A 129 11.95 -12.25 7.56
C ARG A 129 12.52 -13.62 7.15
N LEU A 130 11.70 -14.48 6.55
CA LEU A 130 12.14 -15.78 6.03
C LEU A 130 13.24 -15.61 4.96
N TRP A 131 13.15 -14.57 4.13
CA TRP A 131 14.16 -14.23 3.13
C TRP A 131 15.34 -13.41 3.66
N GLY A 132 15.40 -13.12 4.97
CA GLY A 132 16.46 -12.33 5.57
C GLY A 132 16.38 -10.83 5.28
N ILE A 133 15.26 -10.34 4.73
CA ILE A 133 15.00 -8.92 4.52
C ILE A 133 14.41 -8.37 5.82
N THR A 134 15.29 -8.04 6.75
CA THR A 134 14.93 -7.40 8.03
C THR A 134 15.38 -5.94 8.02
N PRO A 135 14.85 -5.10 8.92
CA PRO A 135 15.35 -3.72 9.07
C PRO A 135 16.84 -3.63 9.45
N GLU A 136 17.45 -4.74 9.87
CA GLU A 136 18.89 -4.83 10.19
C GLU A 136 19.76 -5.16 8.97
N LEU A 137 19.14 -5.40 7.81
CA LEU A 137 19.86 -5.71 6.57
C LEU A 137 20.71 -4.52 6.15
N ASN A 138 22.03 -4.70 6.20
CA ASN A 138 22.99 -3.72 5.71
C ASN A 138 23.36 -4.03 4.27
N PHE A 139 23.03 -3.10 3.36
CA PHE A 139 23.48 -3.15 1.99
C PHE A 139 24.96 -2.76 1.91
N LEU A 140 25.73 -3.51 1.13
CA LEU A 140 27.14 -3.24 0.88
C LEU A 140 27.28 -2.23 -0.26
N PHE A 141 28.08 -1.18 -0.05
CA PHE A 141 28.38 -0.15 -1.06
C PHE A 141 29.89 0.09 -1.19
N GLY A 142 30.29 0.64 -2.34
CA GLY A 142 31.68 0.97 -2.62
C GLY A 142 32.61 -0.24 -2.56
N ASP A 143 33.78 -0.08 -1.93
CA ASP A 143 34.82 -1.12 -1.89
C ASP A 143 34.38 -2.41 -1.19
N GLN A 144 33.41 -2.33 -0.27
CA GLN A 144 32.86 -3.51 0.40
C GLN A 144 32.17 -4.45 -0.60
N MET A 145 31.66 -3.93 -1.71
CA MET A 145 31.00 -4.76 -2.73
C MET A 145 31.98 -5.68 -3.47
N ASN A 146 33.26 -5.31 -3.55
CA ASN A 146 34.28 -6.16 -4.17
C ASN A 146 34.50 -7.47 -3.41
N THR A 147 34.02 -7.57 -2.16
CA THR A 147 34.04 -8.82 -1.39
C THR A 147 32.94 -9.79 -1.81
N MET A 148 31.89 -9.31 -2.46
CA MET A 148 30.72 -10.10 -2.84
C MET A 148 30.96 -10.79 -4.18
N LYS A 149 30.74 -12.11 -4.22
CA LYS A 149 30.88 -12.90 -5.44
C LYS A 149 29.56 -12.90 -6.19
N PHE A 150 29.46 -12.04 -7.21
CA PHE A 150 28.27 -11.97 -8.07
C PHE A 150 27.99 -13.26 -8.84
N GLU A 151 29.01 -14.10 -9.05
CA GLU A 151 28.90 -15.41 -9.70
C GLU A 151 27.90 -16.32 -8.98
N ASP A 152 27.80 -16.20 -7.66
CA ASP A 152 26.88 -16.99 -6.85
C ASP A 152 25.41 -16.62 -7.14
N TYR A 153 25.15 -15.45 -7.73
CA TYR A 153 23.82 -14.87 -7.96
C TYR A 153 23.42 -14.80 -9.45
N GLU A 154 24.12 -15.51 -10.35
CA GLU A 154 23.77 -15.53 -11.77
C GLU A 154 22.45 -16.28 -12.04
N GLU A 155 22.11 -17.24 -11.19
CA GLU A 155 20.87 -18.01 -11.28
C GLU A 155 19.79 -17.49 -10.31
N PRO A 156 18.50 -17.56 -10.70
CA PRO A 156 17.42 -17.18 -9.81
C PRO A 156 17.31 -18.17 -8.64
N HIS A 157 17.68 -17.71 -7.43
CA HIS A 157 17.70 -18.54 -6.22
C HIS A 157 16.33 -19.07 -5.80
N TYR A 158 15.27 -18.33 -6.05
CA TYR A 158 13.97 -18.56 -5.40
C TYR A 158 12.82 -18.38 -6.39
N ARG A 159 12.02 -19.44 -6.59
CA ARG A 159 10.75 -19.38 -7.33
C ARG A 159 9.66 -20.05 -6.53
N LEU A 160 8.65 -19.27 -6.14
CA LEU A 160 7.54 -19.76 -5.31
C LEU A 160 6.79 -20.92 -5.97
N GLU A 161 6.56 -20.89 -7.27
CA GLU A 161 5.88 -21.97 -8.01
C GLU A 161 6.56 -23.34 -7.87
N LYS A 162 7.89 -23.37 -7.72
CA LYS A 162 8.65 -24.62 -7.55
C LYS A 162 8.67 -25.09 -6.10
N ILE A 163 8.57 -24.15 -5.17
CA ILE A 163 8.78 -24.38 -3.75
C ILE A 163 7.46 -24.61 -3.04
N CYS A 164 6.38 -23.97 -3.44
CA CYS A 164 5.04 -24.14 -2.89
C CYS A 164 4.37 -25.40 -3.48
N SER A 165 3.33 -25.88 -2.81
CA SER A 165 2.46 -26.97 -3.24
C SER A 165 1.46 -26.50 -4.31
N GLU A 166 0.98 -27.43 -5.14
CA GLU A 166 0.15 -27.13 -6.34
C GLU A 166 -1.17 -26.41 -6.06
N GLY A 167 -1.61 -26.33 -4.80
CA GLY A 167 -2.86 -25.67 -4.40
C GLY A 167 -2.71 -24.25 -3.87
N VAL A 168 -1.49 -23.72 -3.76
CA VAL A 168 -1.22 -22.38 -3.23
C VAL A 168 -1.16 -21.38 -4.37
N ASP A 169 -1.94 -20.30 -4.26
CA ASP A 169 -1.89 -19.22 -5.24
C ASP A 169 -0.61 -18.40 -5.06
N THR A 170 0.33 -18.55 -6.00
CA THR A 170 1.59 -17.80 -6.05
C THR A 170 1.52 -16.61 -7.00
N SER A 171 0.35 -16.30 -7.54
CA SER A 171 0.19 -15.17 -8.45
C SER A 171 0.32 -13.82 -7.73
N VAL A 172 0.81 -12.83 -8.48
CA VAL A 172 1.01 -11.47 -8.01
C VAL A 172 -0.27 -10.68 -8.26
N ALA A 173 -0.78 -10.01 -7.23
CA ALA A 173 -1.91 -9.10 -7.31
C ALA A 173 -1.57 -7.90 -8.21
N ASP A 174 -2.53 -7.53 -9.06
CA ASP A 174 -2.47 -6.32 -9.88
C ASP A 174 -2.59 -5.06 -9.00
N GLN A 175 -1.56 -4.72 -8.23
CA GLN A 175 -1.55 -3.49 -7.44
C GLN A 175 -1.37 -2.22 -8.29
N PHE A 176 -0.96 -2.37 -9.55
CA PHE A 176 -0.74 -1.26 -10.49
C PHE A 176 -1.93 -0.96 -11.40
N LYS A 177 -3.13 -1.48 -11.11
CA LYS A 177 -4.33 -0.84 -11.66
C LYS A 177 -4.45 0.51 -10.98
N GLU A 178 -3.89 1.54 -11.62
CA GLU A 178 -4.16 2.93 -11.26
C GLU A 178 -5.67 3.04 -11.04
N TYR A 179 -6.07 3.37 -9.81
CA TYR A 179 -7.44 3.76 -9.56
C TYR A 179 -7.64 5.05 -10.34
N VAL A 180 -8.17 4.95 -11.55
CA VAL A 180 -8.65 6.09 -12.32
C VAL A 180 -10.00 6.42 -11.69
N PRO A 181 -10.11 7.46 -10.84
CA PRO A 181 -11.38 7.79 -10.24
C PRO A 181 -12.38 8.08 -11.36
N ASN A 182 -13.45 7.30 -11.43
CA ASN A 182 -14.56 7.62 -12.31
C ASN A 182 -15.21 8.91 -11.79
N VAL A 183 -14.87 10.03 -12.44
CA VAL A 183 -15.29 11.38 -12.05
C VAL A 183 -16.81 11.48 -11.95
N VAL A 184 -17.53 10.69 -12.77
CA VAL A 184 -19.00 10.61 -12.77
C VAL A 184 -19.51 9.93 -11.50
N GLU A 185 -18.94 8.79 -11.11
CA GLU A 185 -19.32 8.08 -9.88
C GLU A 185 -18.99 8.90 -8.63
N MET A 186 -17.83 9.56 -8.60
CA MET A 186 -17.45 10.48 -7.55
C MET A 186 -18.47 11.63 -7.45
N ALA A 187 -18.80 12.27 -8.57
CA ALA A 187 -19.79 13.34 -8.60
C ALA A 187 -21.18 12.87 -8.15
N LEU A 188 -21.58 11.64 -8.50
CA LEU A 188 -22.84 11.04 -8.04
C LEU A 188 -22.82 10.72 -6.53
N LYS A 189 -21.70 10.23 -6.00
CA LYS A 189 -21.51 9.95 -4.57
C LYS A 189 -21.57 11.23 -3.72
N TYR A 190 -21.04 12.34 -4.24
CA TYR A 190 -21.09 13.66 -3.60
C TYR A 190 -22.30 14.50 -4.00
N ARG A 191 -23.19 13.98 -4.86
CA ARG A 191 -24.45 14.62 -5.20
C ARG A 191 -25.37 14.50 -3.99
N LYS A 192 -25.26 15.48 -3.09
CA LYS A 192 -26.23 15.66 -2.00
C LYS A 192 -27.60 15.87 -2.62
N GLU A 193 -28.47 14.87 -2.51
CA GLU A 193 -29.91 15.11 -2.64
C GLU A 193 -30.33 15.97 -1.44
N ILE A 194 -30.43 17.28 -1.66
CA ILE A 194 -30.87 18.21 -0.63
C ILE A 194 -32.38 18.02 -0.49
N TYR A 195 -32.79 17.12 0.40
CA TYR A 195 -34.16 17.12 0.90
C TYR A 195 -34.28 18.17 2.01
N PRO A 196 -35.34 18.99 2.03
CA PRO A 196 -35.61 19.87 3.14
C PRO A 196 -36.02 19.03 4.35
N GLU A 197 -35.06 18.53 5.11
CA GLU A 197 -35.33 17.96 6.43
C GLU A 197 -35.56 19.10 7.43
N VAL A 198 -36.79 19.18 7.93
CA VAL A 198 -37.10 19.99 9.11
C VAL A 198 -36.47 19.27 10.30
N GLY A 199 -35.24 19.63 10.65
CA GLY A 199 -34.51 18.98 11.74
C GLY A 199 -35.29 19.02 13.06
N ASN A 200 -35.54 17.86 13.65
CA ASN A 200 -35.91 17.77 15.05
C ASN A 200 -34.65 18.02 15.89
N ALA A 201 -34.67 19.06 16.72
CA ALA A 201 -33.55 19.34 17.62
C ALA A 201 -33.39 18.20 18.65
N HIS A 202 -32.33 17.39 18.51
CA HIS A 202 -32.01 16.31 19.45
C HIS A 202 -31.40 16.80 20.77
N THR A 203 -31.16 18.11 20.92
CA THR A 203 -30.85 18.69 22.22
C THR A 203 -32.13 18.83 23.01
N LYS A 204 -32.29 18.04 24.08
CA LYS A 204 -33.27 18.34 25.12
C LYS A 204 -33.00 19.78 25.58
N ARG A 205 -33.87 20.72 25.20
CA ARG A 205 -33.82 22.10 25.68
C ARG A 205 -33.83 22.05 27.20
N LEU A 206 -32.69 22.32 27.84
CA LEU A 206 -32.68 22.81 29.21
C LEU A 206 -33.51 24.09 29.19
N ARG A 207 -34.73 24.02 29.72
CA ARG A 207 -35.62 25.18 29.84
C ARG A 207 -35.01 26.14 30.85
N HIS A 208 -34.01 26.92 30.46
CA HIS A 208 -33.70 28.13 31.19
C HIS A 208 -34.82 29.13 30.92
N LYS A 209 -35.65 29.36 31.93
CA LYS A 209 -36.68 30.40 32.00
C LYS A 209 -36.07 31.82 32.08
N PHE A 210 -35.08 32.12 31.25
CA PHE A 210 -34.45 33.44 31.24
C PHE A 210 -34.19 33.92 29.80
N SER A 211 -35.27 34.22 29.08
CA SER A 211 -35.28 35.41 28.21
C SER A 211 -36.71 35.93 28.08
N ARG A 212 -36.94 37.18 28.51
CA ARG A 212 -38.23 37.91 28.47
C ARG A 212 -38.61 38.36 27.04
N GLY A 213 -38.27 37.57 26.02
CA GLY A 213 -38.41 37.97 24.60
C GLY A 213 -39.45 37.21 23.78
N THR A 214 -40.01 36.11 24.30
CA THR A 214 -40.79 35.15 23.49
C THR A 214 -42.31 35.33 23.56
N VAL A 215 -42.82 36.50 23.96
CA VAL A 215 -44.26 36.79 23.93
C VAL A 215 -44.67 37.56 22.66
N ALA A 216 -43.74 38.25 21.98
CA ALA A 216 -44.02 38.92 20.71
C ALA A 216 -43.58 38.05 19.51
N ARG A 217 -44.37 37.01 19.21
CA ARG A 217 -44.28 36.27 17.93
C ARG A 217 -44.53 37.23 16.77
N ARG A 218 -43.47 37.77 16.15
CA ARG A 218 -43.56 38.22 14.75
C ARG A 218 -43.43 36.98 13.87
N THR A 219 -44.46 36.66 13.11
CA THR A 219 -44.40 35.61 12.08
C THR A 219 -43.30 35.96 11.09
N PHE A 220 -42.37 35.04 10.85
CA PHE A 220 -41.35 35.20 9.80
C PHE A 220 -42.07 35.47 8.47
N ARG A 221 -41.86 36.66 7.89
CA ARG A 221 -42.27 36.90 6.49
C ARG A 221 -41.39 36.03 5.61
N TYR A 222 -41.96 35.05 4.92
CA TYR A 222 -41.26 34.34 3.87
C TYR A 222 -40.90 35.35 2.77
N ARG A 223 -39.60 35.61 2.60
CA ARG A 223 -39.08 36.27 1.40
C ARG A 223 -39.10 35.22 0.29
N VAL A 224 -40.12 35.23 -0.56
CA VAL A 224 -40.16 34.36 -1.74
C VAL A 224 -38.98 34.77 -2.63
N LYS A 225 -38.04 33.86 -2.89
CA LYS A 225 -36.93 34.14 -3.81
C LYS A 225 -37.51 34.37 -5.22
N PRO A 226 -37.05 35.39 -5.97
CA PRO A 226 -37.54 35.62 -7.32
C PRO A 226 -37.16 34.43 -8.22
N ARG A 227 -38.10 33.99 -9.06
CA ARG A 227 -37.85 32.97 -10.09
C ARG A 227 -37.16 33.63 -11.28
N VAL A 228 -36.06 33.04 -11.73
CA VAL A 228 -35.35 33.50 -12.94
C VAL A 228 -36.14 33.03 -14.15
N TYR A 229 -36.58 33.96 -15.00
CA TYR A 229 -37.09 33.63 -16.34
C TYR A 229 -36.01 33.98 -17.36
N THR A 230 -35.65 33.01 -18.20
CA THR A 230 -34.87 33.25 -19.41
C THR A 230 -35.80 33.81 -20.48
N ILE A 231 -35.53 35.02 -20.94
CA ILE A 231 -36.20 35.61 -22.10
C ILE A 231 -35.57 34.98 -23.34
N ALA A 232 -36.41 34.46 -24.24
CA ALA A 232 -36.01 33.92 -25.54
C ALA A 232 -35.58 35.04 -26.49
#